data_AF-A0A0W1R5B0-F1
#
_entry.id   AF-A0A0W1R5B0-F1
#
_cell.length_a   1.000
_cell.length_b   1.000
_cell.length_c   1.000
_cell.angle_alpha   90.00
_cell.angle_beta   90.00
_cell.angle_gamma   90.00
#
_symmetry.space_group_name_H-M   'P 1'
#
loop_
_entity.id
_entity.type
_entity.pdbx_description
1 polymer ?
#
loop_
_entity_poly.entity_id
_entity_poly.type
_entity_poly.pdbx_seq_one_letter_code
_entity_poly.pdbx_strand_id
1 'polypeptide(L)'
;MLTKKLLETRQRNPKIWPVYRPPEEYRNTAAAVLDAYRPGVTKAQLDETLRDAETHETYTLVRGLRKLLDRRLTFDCDPPVDPEELREAAFERGFVTEARERRAVMDAVGDLFGISGTEVSDSLWADSEREQRLRDAPAVAPADLLRQYNLALTGTFLCDAVSLTVQSRTDLDRLAISASELGVMVEYRDGMNALHVVGPAAVDRKYRTYRKRVAEWVGHVVAASEWTLRARVEVEVRGETRLYEFAVDSTRSDLFPLSPWSCTPDDDRRARFTDRIESRLPRWRLRPGPTVVRGVGEARGDTGESDATTAVVDFIFERPYSGRECYLAVFDCWTPEFLENRLTALRSAAGDRPVVAAVNERRCCASGIDKEALRDGLASKLVAERATAADAVVWFPNAFPVEAVAAELDEFEQEFVRADREYLFPVDLDAQSDALEVDAFAYDRQVEPEAVRRHALDTGYGVLSNGTYLPERLASELRTEIDALDRQTVDAVRPLLGSYDVGTDALAALGYVVEEATAERATVRRQEAD
;
A
#
# COMPACT_ATOMS: atom_id res chain seq x y z
N MET A 1 -0.53 15.44 -14.01
CA MET A 1 -1.54 16.49 -13.77
C MET A 1 -1.05 17.87 -14.17
N LEU A 2 -1.87 18.64 -14.88
CA LEU A 2 -1.66 20.05 -15.20
C LEU A 2 -2.11 20.99 -14.05
N THR A 3 -1.78 22.28 -14.15
CA THR A 3 -2.32 23.31 -13.26
C THR A 3 -3.73 23.70 -13.71
N LYS A 4 -4.60 24.17 -12.79
CA LYS A 4 -5.96 24.61 -13.14
C LYS A 4 -5.99 25.72 -14.20
N LYS A 5 -4.96 26.58 -14.26
CA LYS A 5 -4.84 27.63 -15.29
C LYS A 5 -4.67 27.08 -16.72
N LEU A 6 -4.21 25.83 -16.85
CA LEU A 6 -4.02 25.16 -18.13
C LEU A 6 -5.13 24.12 -18.42
N LEU A 7 -6.18 24.09 -17.60
CA LEU A 7 -7.32 23.21 -17.81
C LEU A 7 -8.29 23.85 -18.80
N GLU A 8 -8.43 23.24 -19.97
CA GLU A 8 -9.42 23.61 -20.97
C GLU A 8 -10.62 22.67 -20.94
N THR A 9 -11.81 23.23 -20.79
CA THR A 9 -13.08 22.48 -20.81
C THR A 9 -14.08 23.12 -21.74
N ARG A 10 -14.89 22.30 -22.41
CA ARG A 10 -16.11 22.72 -23.11
C ARG A 10 -17.33 22.34 -22.28
N GLN A 11 -18.27 23.26 -22.15
CA GLN A 11 -19.49 23.09 -21.36
C GLN A 11 -20.71 23.14 -22.27
N ARG A 12 -21.62 22.17 -22.12
CA ARG A 12 -22.95 22.18 -22.73
C ARG A 12 -23.91 21.50 -21.76
N ASN A 13 -24.59 22.29 -20.94
CA ASN A 13 -25.49 21.84 -19.88
C ASN A 13 -26.39 20.67 -20.35
N PRO A 14 -26.41 19.52 -19.64
CA PRO A 14 -25.79 19.21 -18.34
C PRO A 14 -24.36 18.66 -18.39
N LYS A 15 -23.71 18.66 -19.56
CA LYS A 15 -22.44 17.98 -19.78
C LYS A 15 -21.23 18.91 -19.82
N ILE A 16 -20.08 18.38 -19.42
CA ILE A 16 -18.78 19.05 -19.50
C ILE A 16 -17.72 18.05 -19.98
N TRP A 17 -16.76 18.52 -20.78
CA TRP A 17 -15.66 17.68 -21.25
C TRP A 17 -14.35 18.44 -21.29
N PRO A 18 -13.22 17.81 -20.95
CA PRO A 18 -11.91 18.32 -21.29
C PRO A 18 -11.77 18.48 -22.81
N VAL A 19 -11.05 19.51 -23.25
CA VAL A 19 -10.72 19.66 -24.68
C VAL A 19 -9.48 18.84 -25.00
N TYR A 20 -9.70 17.57 -25.34
CA TYR A 20 -8.61 16.66 -25.73
C TYR A 20 -7.89 17.10 -27.00
N ARG A 21 -6.66 16.62 -27.15
CA ARG A 21 -5.77 16.89 -28.27
C ARG A 21 -5.45 15.56 -28.96
N PRO A 22 -6.19 15.20 -30.02
CA PRO A 22 -5.93 13.97 -30.76
C PRO A 22 -4.51 13.96 -31.34
N PRO A 23 -3.76 12.85 -31.21
CA PRO A 23 -2.42 12.74 -31.76
C PRO A 23 -2.32 13.06 -33.25
N GLU A 24 -3.33 12.69 -34.04
CA GLU A 24 -3.35 12.89 -35.50
C GLU A 24 -3.39 14.39 -35.90
N GLU A 25 -4.09 15.21 -35.11
CA GLU A 25 -4.29 16.63 -35.39
C GLU A 25 -3.13 17.49 -34.86
N TYR A 26 -2.64 17.17 -33.65
CA TYR A 26 -1.67 18.00 -32.93
C TYR A 26 -0.22 17.49 -32.98
N ARG A 27 0.06 16.46 -33.80
CA ARG A 27 1.39 15.85 -33.92
C ARG A 27 2.49 16.87 -34.18
N ASN A 28 2.26 17.80 -35.10
CA ASN A 28 3.25 18.79 -35.52
C ASN A 28 3.56 19.77 -34.39
N THR A 29 2.54 20.20 -33.63
CA THR A 29 2.74 21.05 -32.45
C THR A 29 3.57 20.33 -31.39
N ALA A 30 3.27 19.07 -31.10
CA ALA A 30 4.05 18.28 -30.14
C ALA A 30 5.49 18.04 -30.61
N ALA A 31 5.70 17.79 -31.92
CA ALA A 31 7.04 17.66 -32.50
C ALA A 31 7.84 18.96 -32.37
N ALA A 32 7.24 20.10 -32.71
CA ALA A 32 7.89 21.41 -32.56
C ALA A 32 8.29 21.71 -31.11
N VAL A 33 7.44 21.33 -30.14
CA VAL A 33 7.79 21.46 -28.71
C VAL A 33 8.97 20.55 -28.38
N LEU A 34 8.97 19.29 -28.80
CA LEU A 34 10.08 18.36 -28.54
C LEU A 34 11.39 18.83 -29.18
N ASP A 35 11.34 19.36 -30.41
CA ASP A 35 12.51 19.86 -31.14
C ASP A 35 13.18 21.06 -30.46
N ALA A 36 12.46 21.77 -29.58
CA ALA A 36 13.02 22.84 -28.75
C ALA A 36 13.84 22.31 -27.55
N TYR A 37 13.57 21.09 -27.07
CA TYR A 37 14.29 20.46 -25.95
C TYR A 37 15.57 19.76 -26.44
N ARG A 38 16.59 20.56 -26.74
CA ARG A 38 17.92 20.04 -27.13
C ARG A 38 18.88 20.10 -25.94
N PRO A 39 19.76 19.10 -25.78
CA PRO A 39 20.80 19.14 -24.76
C PRO A 39 21.59 20.45 -24.81
N GLY A 40 21.88 21.02 -23.64
CA GLY A 40 22.63 22.26 -23.48
C GLY A 40 21.82 23.57 -23.60
N VAL A 41 20.57 23.52 -24.07
CA VAL A 41 19.67 24.70 -24.12
C VAL A 41 19.29 25.11 -22.70
N THR A 42 19.35 26.41 -22.40
CA THR A 42 18.94 26.94 -21.09
C THR A 42 17.42 27.02 -20.97
N LYS A 43 16.86 27.00 -19.75
CA LYS A 43 15.43 27.24 -19.56
C LYS A 43 14.99 28.59 -20.14
N ALA A 44 15.82 29.63 -20.09
CA ALA A 44 15.53 30.93 -20.70
C ALA A 44 15.39 30.87 -22.23
N GLN A 45 16.32 30.20 -22.91
CA GLN A 45 16.26 30.00 -24.36
C GLN A 45 15.05 29.15 -24.77
N LEU A 46 14.75 28.13 -23.97
CA LEU A 46 13.58 27.28 -24.15
C LEU A 46 12.27 28.07 -23.96
N ASP A 47 12.20 28.96 -22.95
CA ASP A 47 11.07 29.88 -22.76
C ASP A 47 10.81 30.71 -24.02
N GLU A 48 11.86 31.32 -24.56
CA GLU A 48 11.78 32.19 -25.74
C GLU A 48 11.33 31.40 -26.96
N THR A 49 12.02 30.29 -27.26
CA THR A 49 11.70 29.41 -28.40
C THR A 49 10.25 28.92 -28.35
N LEU A 50 9.78 28.50 -27.17
CA LEU A 50 8.40 28.01 -27.03
C LEU A 50 7.38 29.15 -27.11
N ARG A 51 7.67 30.34 -26.56
CA ARG A 51 6.79 31.51 -26.71
C ARG A 51 6.59 31.91 -28.16
N ASP A 52 7.65 31.85 -28.96
CA ASP A 52 7.57 32.16 -30.41
C ASP A 52 6.77 31.10 -31.18
N ALA A 53 6.74 29.86 -30.68
CA ALA A 53 5.94 28.78 -31.24
C ALA A 53 4.46 28.80 -30.77
N GLU A 54 4.11 29.56 -29.72
CA GLU A 54 2.74 29.65 -29.22
C GLU A 54 1.85 30.41 -30.20
N THR A 55 0.71 29.81 -30.58
CA THR A 55 -0.38 30.53 -31.25
C THR A 55 -1.51 30.82 -30.27
N HIS A 56 -2.42 31.72 -30.62
CA HIS A 56 -3.61 32.02 -29.81
C HIS A 56 -4.45 30.77 -29.48
N GLU A 57 -4.44 29.76 -30.34
CA GLU A 57 -5.20 28.53 -30.17
C GLU A 57 -4.41 27.42 -29.43
N THR A 58 -3.07 27.48 -29.47
CA THR A 58 -2.22 26.38 -28.99
C THR A 58 -1.43 26.71 -27.72
N TYR A 59 -1.44 27.97 -27.24
CA TYR A 59 -0.63 28.37 -26.09
C TYR A 59 -0.85 27.49 -24.84
N THR A 60 -2.10 27.12 -24.54
CA THR A 60 -2.39 26.25 -23.38
C THR A 60 -1.83 24.83 -23.57
N LEU A 61 -1.91 24.30 -24.79
CA LEU A 61 -1.30 23.02 -25.13
C LEU A 61 0.22 23.08 -24.99
N VAL A 62 0.89 24.05 -25.64
CA VAL A 62 2.36 24.19 -25.60
C VAL A 62 2.86 24.30 -24.16
N ARG A 63 2.23 25.16 -23.35
CA ARG A 63 2.57 25.30 -21.91
C ARG A 63 2.30 24.03 -21.12
N GLY A 64 1.24 23.30 -21.46
CA GLY A 64 0.90 22.03 -20.85
C GLY A 64 1.92 20.94 -21.16
N LEU A 65 2.31 20.77 -22.43
CA LEU A 65 3.35 19.83 -22.88
C LEU A 65 4.67 20.13 -22.20
N ARG A 66 5.07 21.40 -22.20
CA ARG A 66 6.24 21.87 -21.47
C ARG A 66 6.19 21.47 -20.00
N LYS A 67 5.05 21.69 -19.32
CA LYS A 67 4.92 21.36 -17.89
C LYS A 67 5.07 19.86 -17.62
N LEU A 68 4.79 19.00 -18.59
CA LEU A 68 5.02 17.55 -18.48
C LEU A 68 6.48 17.20 -18.68
N LEU A 69 7.15 17.81 -19.66
CA LEU A 69 8.57 17.62 -19.95
C LEU A 69 9.45 18.14 -18.80
N ASP A 70 9.22 19.37 -18.34
CA ASP A 70 9.97 20.03 -17.25
C ASP A 70 10.00 19.22 -15.94
N ARG A 71 9.02 18.34 -15.72
CA ARG A 71 8.95 17.48 -14.52
C ARG A 71 9.74 16.19 -14.63
N ARG A 72 10.11 15.79 -15.84
CA ARG A 72 10.73 14.50 -16.14
C ARG A 72 12.18 14.64 -16.58
N LEU A 73 12.50 15.80 -17.12
CA LEU A 73 13.83 16.11 -17.60
C LEU A 73 14.66 16.74 -16.50
N THR A 74 15.94 16.39 -16.51
CA THR A 74 16.93 16.94 -15.59
C THR A 74 17.53 18.19 -16.20
N PHE A 75 17.52 19.28 -15.44
CA PHE A 75 18.19 20.52 -15.78
C PHE A 75 19.29 20.76 -14.75
N ASP A 76 20.52 20.79 -15.21
CA ASP A 76 21.70 20.91 -14.37
C ASP A 76 22.39 22.26 -14.61
N CYS A 77 23.16 22.70 -13.62
CA CYS A 77 24.10 23.80 -13.72
C CYS A 77 25.43 23.32 -13.12
N ASP A 78 26.52 23.47 -13.87
CA ASP A 78 27.87 23.09 -13.43
C ASP A 78 28.82 24.27 -13.70
N PRO A 79 28.69 25.36 -12.92
CA PRO A 79 29.59 26.50 -13.08
C PRO A 79 30.99 26.13 -12.56
N PRO A 80 32.06 26.66 -13.17
CA PRO A 80 33.44 26.36 -12.76
C PRO A 80 33.80 26.86 -11.36
N VAL A 81 33.04 27.84 -10.86
CA VAL A 81 33.19 28.50 -9.55
C VAL A 81 31.78 28.76 -9.01
N ASP A 82 31.61 28.77 -7.69
CA ASP A 82 30.33 29.12 -7.06
C ASP A 82 29.86 30.51 -7.53
N PRO A 83 28.68 30.62 -8.18
CA PRO A 83 28.12 31.89 -8.63
C PRO A 83 27.95 32.93 -7.52
N GLU A 84 27.73 32.51 -6.27
CA GLU A 84 27.64 33.42 -5.13
C GLU A 84 28.97 34.12 -4.85
N GLU A 85 30.07 33.38 -4.82
CA GLU A 85 31.42 33.93 -4.65
C GLU A 85 31.82 34.87 -5.79
N LEU A 86 31.45 34.51 -7.03
CA LEU A 86 31.68 35.38 -8.19
C LEU A 86 30.90 36.69 -8.09
N ARG A 87 29.65 36.65 -7.63
CA ARG A 87 28.81 37.84 -7.43
C ARG A 87 29.36 38.72 -6.33
N GLU A 88 29.77 38.16 -5.20
CA GLU A 88 30.40 38.93 -4.11
C GLU A 88 31.66 39.65 -4.60
N ALA A 89 32.60 38.92 -5.20
CA ALA A 89 33.84 39.50 -5.70
C ALA A 89 33.60 40.57 -6.79
N ALA A 90 32.64 40.34 -7.70
CA ALA A 90 32.30 41.31 -8.73
C ALA A 90 31.66 42.57 -8.16
N PHE A 91 30.72 42.44 -7.22
CA PHE A 91 29.95 43.56 -6.69
C PHE A 91 30.69 44.39 -5.63
N GLU A 92 31.66 43.81 -4.92
CA GLU A 92 32.57 44.56 -4.04
C GLU A 92 33.36 45.65 -4.78
N ARG A 93 33.58 45.48 -6.09
CA ARG A 93 34.28 46.44 -6.95
C ARG A 93 33.39 47.62 -7.38
N GLY A 94 32.14 47.66 -6.92
CA GLY A 94 31.18 48.72 -7.20
C GLY A 94 30.45 48.56 -8.54
N PHE A 95 29.59 49.52 -8.86
CA PHE A 95 28.87 49.53 -10.13
C PHE A 95 29.75 50.16 -11.22
N VAL A 96 29.64 49.64 -12.43
CA VAL A 96 30.35 50.12 -13.63
C VAL A 96 29.34 50.70 -14.61
N THR A 97 29.68 51.83 -15.25
CA THR A 97 28.81 52.46 -16.27
C THR A 97 29.35 52.31 -17.69
N GLU A 98 30.61 51.94 -17.86
CA GLU A 98 31.24 51.75 -19.17
C GLU A 98 31.60 50.29 -19.47
N ALA A 99 31.48 49.89 -20.74
CA ALA A 99 31.80 48.52 -21.18
C ALA A 99 33.27 48.14 -20.96
N ARG A 100 34.19 49.11 -21.05
CA ARG A 100 35.62 48.91 -20.80
C ARG A 100 35.88 48.61 -19.32
N GLU A 101 35.27 49.39 -18.42
CA GLU A 101 35.36 49.20 -16.98
C GLU A 101 34.76 47.85 -16.57
N ARG A 102 33.60 47.49 -17.12
CA ARG A 102 32.99 46.17 -16.90
C ARG A 102 33.95 45.05 -17.27
N ARG A 103 34.60 45.14 -18.43
CA ARG A 103 35.55 44.10 -18.86
C ARG A 103 36.73 43.98 -17.90
N ALA A 104 37.31 45.11 -17.49
CA ALA A 104 38.41 45.13 -16.53
C ALA A 104 38.01 44.53 -15.15
N VAL A 105 36.79 44.80 -14.68
CA VAL A 105 36.27 44.18 -13.45
C VAL A 105 36.13 42.67 -13.61
N MET A 106 35.54 42.20 -14.71
CA MET A 106 35.37 40.76 -14.95
C MET A 106 36.71 40.04 -15.08
N ASP A 107 37.67 40.62 -15.79
CA ASP A 107 39.03 40.05 -15.93
C ASP A 107 39.72 39.99 -14.57
N ALA A 108 39.63 41.05 -13.75
CA ALA A 108 40.23 41.07 -12.41
C ALA A 108 39.55 40.11 -11.41
N VAL A 109 38.26 39.83 -11.56
CA VAL A 109 37.57 38.77 -10.82
C VAL A 109 38.00 37.41 -11.34
N GLY A 110 38.11 37.25 -12.66
CA GLY A 110 38.58 36.02 -13.29
C GLY A 110 39.97 35.61 -12.79
N ASP A 111 40.88 36.57 -12.72
CA ASP A 111 42.24 36.38 -12.19
C ASP A 111 42.25 35.87 -10.73
N LEU A 112 41.27 36.27 -9.90
CA LEU A 112 41.16 35.79 -8.51
C LEU A 112 40.79 34.30 -8.44
N PHE A 113 39.91 33.85 -9.33
CA PHE A 113 39.36 32.49 -9.30
C PHE A 113 39.98 31.55 -10.35
N GLY A 114 40.95 32.04 -11.14
CA GLY A 114 41.64 31.26 -12.16
C GLY A 114 40.82 30.95 -13.41
N ILE A 115 39.83 31.80 -13.72
CA ILE A 115 38.97 31.69 -14.91
C ILE A 115 39.03 32.97 -15.75
N SER A 116 38.61 32.92 -17.01
CA SER A 116 38.56 34.14 -17.85
C SER A 116 37.45 35.10 -17.41
N GLY A 117 37.60 36.40 -17.69
CA GLY A 117 36.53 37.37 -17.43
C GLY A 117 35.23 37.09 -18.20
N THR A 118 35.33 36.40 -19.34
CA THR A 118 34.16 35.86 -20.06
C THR A 118 33.47 34.76 -19.28
N GLU A 119 34.22 33.81 -18.72
CA GLU A 119 33.65 32.73 -17.88
C GLU A 119 33.04 33.28 -16.59
N VAL A 120 33.63 34.30 -15.98
CA VAL A 120 33.00 35.03 -14.85
C VAL A 120 31.64 35.57 -15.29
N SER A 121 31.62 36.34 -16.38
CA SER A 121 30.40 36.96 -16.89
C SER A 121 29.29 35.95 -17.17
N ASP A 122 29.63 34.78 -17.70
CA ASP A 122 28.68 33.71 -18.03
C ASP A 122 28.24 32.91 -16.80
N SER A 123 29.03 32.91 -15.72
CA SER A 123 28.78 32.10 -14.52
C SER A 123 28.09 32.85 -13.37
N LEU A 124 28.07 34.20 -13.39
CA LEU A 124 27.48 35.03 -12.32
C LEU A 124 26.06 34.63 -11.89
N TRP A 125 25.26 34.10 -12.82
CA TRP A 125 23.86 33.72 -12.59
C TRP A 125 23.59 32.27 -12.94
N ALA A 126 24.62 31.42 -13.03
CA ALA A 126 24.48 30.03 -13.42
C ALA A 126 23.67 29.20 -12.40
N ASP A 127 23.55 29.66 -11.16
CA ASP A 127 22.70 29.15 -10.09
C ASP A 127 21.21 29.45 -10.28
N SER A 128 20.85 30.38 -11.18
CA SER A 128 19.46 30.74 -11.49
C SER A 128 18.75 29.61 -12.22
N GLU A 129 17.49 29.32 -11.84
CA GLU A 129 16.66 28.34 -12.54
C GLU A 129 16.59 28.60 -14.06
N ARG A 130 16.67 29.87 -14.49
CA ARG A 130 16.58 30.25 -15.90
C ARG A 130 17.82 29.85 -16.72
N GLU A 131 18.98 29.75 -16.07
CA GLU A 131 20.26 29.41 -16.71
C GLU A 131 20.58 27.92 -16.66
N GLN A 132 19.82 27.14 -15.88
CA GLN A 132 19.94 25.68 -15.87
C GLN A 132 19.75 25.11 -17.28
N ARG A 133 20.63 24.19 -17.65
CA ARG A 133 20.70 23.61 -19.00
C ARG A 133 20.09 22.22 -19.01
N LEU A 134 19.37 21.92 -20.09
CA LEU A 134 18.85 20.58 -20.29
C LEU A 134 20.00 19.58 -20.43
N ARG A 135 20.01 18.54 -19.60
CA ARG A 135 21.03 17.48 -19.65
C ARG A 135 20.83 16.58 -20.87
N ASP A 136 19.65 15.96 -20.94
CA ASP A 136 19.30 14.96 -21.94
C ASP A 136 18.02 15.34 -22.69
N ALA A 137 17.97 15.03 -23.99
CA ALA A 137 16.77 15.23 -24.79
C ALA A 137 15.65 14.26 -24.36
N PRO A 138 14.37 14.66 -24.50
CA PRO A 138 13.24 13.81 -24.15
C PRO A 138 13.12 12.59 -25.08
N ALA A 139 13.18 11.39 -24.51
CA ALA A 139 12.96 10.13 -25.21
C ALA A 139 11.45 9.76 -25.29
N VAL A 140 10.63 10.63 -25.88
CA VAL A 140 9.18 10.40 -26.05
C VAL A 140 8.72 10.79 -27.45
N ALA A 141 7.87 9.97 -28.07
CA ALA A 141 7.29 10.30 -29.36
C ALA A 141 6.22 11.41 -29.22
N PRO A 142 6.02 12.27 -30.24
CA PRO A 142 5.01 13.33 -30.19
C PRO A 142 3.60 12.85 -29.86
N ALA A 143 3.19 11.70 -30.43
CA ALA A 143 1.88 11.11 -30.19
C ALA A 143 1.71 10.67 -28.72
N ASP A 144 2.74 10.08 -28.12
CA ASP A 144 2.69 9.62 -26.74
C ASP A 144 2.72 10.79 -25.76
N LEU A 145 3.42 11.88 -26.08
CA LEU A 145 3.36 13.11 -25.30
C LEU A 145 1.95 13.72 -25.29
N LEU A 146 1.25 13.71 -26.43
CA LEU A 146 -0.15 14.17 -26.52
C LEU A 146 -1.10 13.28 -25.73
N ARG A 147 -0.92 11.96 -25.79
CA ARG A 147 -1.69 11.01 -24.97
C ARG A 147 -1.50 11.26 -23.48
N GLN A 148 -0.26 11.49 -23.06
CA GLN A 148 0.08 11.84 -21.68
C GLN A 148 -0.50 13.20 -21.27
N TYR A 149 -0.54 14.17 -22.21
CA TYR A 149 -1.23 15.44 -21.99
C TYR A 149 -2.72 15.24 -21.74
N ASN A 150 -3.39 14.45 -22.57
CA ASN A 150 -4.82 14.15 -22.39
C ASN A 150 -5.08 13.47 -21.05
N LEU A 151 -4.26 12.49 -20.64
CA LEU A 151 -4.37 11.87 -19.31
C LEU A 151 -4.14 12.89 -18.19
N ALA A 152 -3.13 13.76 -18.32
CA ALA A 152 -2.85 14.80 -17.33
C ALA A 152 -3.96 15.84 -17.24
N LEU A 153 -4.62 16.15 -18.36
CA LEU A 153 -5.78 17.03 -18.47
C LEU A 153 -6.99 16.39 -17.79
N THR A 154 -7.28 15.11 -18.04
CA THR A 154 -8.34 14.35 -17.38
C THR A 154 -8.11 14.28 -15.88
N GLY A 155 -6.91 13.93 -15.41
CA GLY A 155 -6.61 13.90 -13.98
C GLY A 155 -6.78 15.27 -13.30
N THR A 156 -6.41 16.36 -13.98
CA THR A 156 -6.65 17.73 -13.47
C THR A 156 -8.12 18.11 -13.47
N PHE A 157 -8.87 17.71 -14.48
CA PHE A 157 -10.30 17.91 -14.58
C PHE A 157 -11.07 17.18 -13.46
N LEU A 158 -10.73 15.91 -13.21
CA LEU A 158 -11.39 15.07 -12.21
C LEU A 158 -11.06 15.45 -10.75
N CYS A 159 -10.12 16.38 -10.52
CA CYS A 159 -9.93 16.98 -9.20
C CYS A 159 -11.15 17.71 -8.65
N ASP A 160 -12.02 18.16 -9.54
CA ASP A 160 -13.25 18.86 -9.19
C ASP A 160 -14.47 17.93 -9.26
N ALA A 161 -14.25 16.61 -9.38
CA ALA A 161 -15.30 15.61 -9.33
C ALA A 161 -15.73 15.33 -7.88
N VAL A 162 -17.04 15.30 -7.64
CA VAL A 162 -17.70 14.90 -6.39
C VAL A 162 -17.78 13.39 -6.28
N SER A 163 -18.05 12.71 -7.39
CA SER A 163 -18.04 11.25 -7.47
C SER A 163 -17.60 10.78 -8.85
N LEU A 164 -17.03 9.59 -8.86
CA LEU A 164 -16.59 8.88 -10.05
C LEU A 164 -17.25 7.50 -10.07
N THR A 165 -17.60 7.02 -11.25
CA THR A 165 -18.09 5.66 -11.46
C THR A 165 -17.34 5.06 -12.63
N VAL A 166 -16.68 3.93 -12.39
CA VAL A 166 -15.95 3.18 -13.41
C VAL A 166 -16.63 1.84 -13.62
N GLN A 167 -16.95 1.53 -14.87
CA GLN A 167 -17.50 0.24 -15.26
C GLN A 167 -16.48 -0.48 -16.13
N SER A 168 -16.28 -1.76 -15.88
CA SER A 168 -15.45 -2.63 -16.71
C SER A 168 -15.98 -4.05 -16.62
N ARG A 169 -15.97 -4.79 -17.73
CA ARG A 169 -16.43 -6.19 -17.75
C ARG A 169 -15.35 -7.17 -17.28
N THR A 170 -14.08 -6.82 -17.49
CA THR A 170 -12.94 -7.74 -17.33
C THR A 170 -12.00 -7.34 -16.22
N ASP A 171 -11.77 -6.05 -16.01
CA ASP A 171 -10.66 -5.56 -15.18
C ASP A 171 -11.11 -4.98 -13.83
N LEU A 172 -12.38 -5.17 -13.43
CA LEU A 172 -12.94 -4.50 -12.25
C LEU A 172 -12.14 -4.80 -10.98
N ASP A 173 -11.78 -6.06 -10.74
CA ASP A 173 -10.98 -6.47 -9.58
C ASP A 173 -9.58 -5.85 -9.59
N ARG A 174 -8.91 -5.85 -10.74
CA ARG A 174 -7.60 -5.24 -10.90
C ARG A 174 -7.64 -3.73 -10.64
N LEU A 175 -8.72 -3.06 -11.08
CA LEU A 175 -8.94 -1.64 -10.83
C LEU A 175 -9.22 -1.35 -9.35
N ALA A 176 -9.95 -2.23 -8.66
CA ALA A 176 -10.20 -2.11 -7.22
C ALA A 176 -8.93 -2.34 -6.39
N ILE A 177 -8.12 -3.33 -6.76
CA ILE A 177 -6.81 -3.61 -6.14
C ILE A 177 -5.90 -2.39 -6.29
N SER A 178 -5.70 -1.90 -7.52
CA SER A 178 -4.85 -0.71 -7.77
C SER A 178 -5.37 0.56 -7.10
N ALA A 179 -6.70 0.72 -6.94
CA ALA A 179 -7.26 1.81 -6.15
C ALA A 179 -6.88 1.67 -4.67
N SER A 180 -7.00 0.47 -4.09
CA SER A 180 -6.65 0.21 -2.69
C SER A 180 -5.15 0.44 -2.44
N GLU A 181 -4.27 0.00 -3.36
CA GLU A 181 -2.82 0.25 -3.29
C GLU A 181 -2.49 1.74 -3.24
N LEU A 182 -3.14 2.53 -4.10
CA LEU A 182 -2.96 3.98 -4.13
C LEU A 182 -3.65 4.71 -2.96
N GLY A 183 -4.46 4.01 -2.16
CA GLY A 183 -5.28 4.60 -1.09
C GLY A 183 -6.39 5.50 -1.62
N VAL A 184 -6.97 5.13 -2.77
CA VAL A 184 -8.19 5.75 -3.34
C VAL A 184 -9.41 5.10 -2.69
N MET A 185 -10.39 5.92 -2.30
CA MET A 185 -11.61 5.46 -1.64
C MET A 185 -12.57 4.86 -2.67
N VAL A 186 -12.53 3.54 -2.82
CA VAL A 186 -13.32 2.77 -3.79
C VAL A 186 -14.28 1.79 -3.11
N GLU A 187 -15.47 1.68 -3.67
CA GLU A 187 -16.54 0.77 -3.25
C GLU A 187 -17.09 0.04 -4.47
N TYR A 188 -17.38 -1.25 -4.32
CA TYR A 188 -18.14 -1.99 -5.33
C TYR A 188 -19.60 -1.52 -5.31
N ARG A 189 -20.19 -1.39 -6.50
CA ARG A 189 -21.64 -1.22 -6.68
C ARG A 189 -22.18 -2.50 -7.29
N ASP A 190 -22.53 -3.43 -6.40
CA ASP A 190 -23.10 -4.72 -6.76
C ASP A 190 -24.38 -4.51 -7.60
N GLY A 191 -24.56 -5.30 -8.66
CA GLY A 191 -25.64 -5.16 -9.64
C GLY A 191 -25.34 -4.27 -10.87
N MET A 192 -24.28 -3.45 -10.85
CA MET A 192 -23.89 -2.61 -12.00
C MET A 192 -22.51 -2.92 -12.60
N ASN A 193 -21.81 -3.93 -12.05
CA ASN A 193 -20.42 -4.27 -12.38
C ASN A 193 -19.53 -3.01 -12.45
N ALA A 194 -19.62 -2.20 -11.40
CA ALA A 194 -19.10 -0.85 -11.34
C ALA A 194 -18.36 -0.59 -10.02
N LEU A 195 -17.32 0.21 -10.08
CA LEU A 195 -16.65 0.80 -8.94
C LEU A 195 -17.15 2.23 -8.75
N HIS A 196 -17.60 2.55 -7.55
CA HIS A 196 -17.86 3.90 -7.10
C HIS A 196 -16.62 4.43 -6.37
N VAL A 197 -16.17 5.62 -6.76
CA VAL A 197 -15.02 6.27 -6.12
C VAL A 197 -15.46 7.63 -5.58
N VAL A 198 -15.12 7.89 -4.32
CA VAL A 198 -15.35 9.19 -3.69
C VAL A 198 -14.48 10.22 -4.41
N GLY A 199 -15.11 11.24 -4.98
CA GLY A 199 -14.42 12.22 -5.80
C GLY A 199 -13.58 13.19 -4.96
N PRO A 200 -12.48 13.76 -5.51
CA PRO A 200 -11.62 14.65 -4.76
C PRO A 200 -12.24 15.99 -4.33
N ALA A 201 -13.40 16.38 -4.90
CA ALA A 201 -14.15 17.55 -4.48
C ALA A 201 -15.09 17.28 -3.29
N ALA A 202 -15.48 16.01 -3.05
CA ALA A 202 -16.28 15.61 -1.89
C ALA A 202 -15.48 15.59 -0.57
N VAL A 203 -14.15 15.70 -0.68
CA VAL A 203 -13.17 15.70 0.40
C VAL A 203 -12.74 17.13 0.70
N ASP A 204 -12.25 17.41 1.92
CA ASP A 204 -11.69 18.72 2.27
C ASP A 204 -10.67 19.17 1.21
N ARG A 205 -10.92 20.36 0.63
CA ARG A 205 -10.14 20.99 -0.45
C ARG A 205 -8.64 21.06 -0.14
N LYS A 206 -8.22 20.97 1.13
CA LYS A 206 -6.82 20.95 1.56
C LYS A 206 -6.08 19.64 1.23
N TYR A 207 -6.76 18.51 1.00
CA TYR A 207 -6.12 17.22 0.71
C TYR A 207 -5.64 17.10 -0.74
N ARG A 208 -4.56 17.82 -1.06
CA ARG A 208 -3.87 17.73 -2.36
C ARG A 208 -3.33 16.34 -2.68
N THR A 209 -3.01 15.54 -1.65
CA THR A 209 -2.48 14.17 -1.82
C THR A 209 -3.54 13.23 -2.40
N TYR A 210 -4.80 13.31 -1.93
CA TYR A 210 -5.89 12.48 -2.45
C TYR A 210 -6.19 12.78 -3.93
N ARG A 211 -6.17 14.07 -4.33
CA ARG A 211 -6.29 14.50 -5.73
C ARG A 211 -5.26 13.84 -6.65
N LYS A 212 -4.01 13.74 -6.19
CA LYS A 212 -2.93 13.10 -6.95
C LYS A 212 -3.17 11.60 -7.10
N ARG A 213 -3.56 10.91 -6.02
CA ARG A 213 -3.87 9.47 -6.01
C ARG A 213 -4.99 9.12 -6.98
N VAL A 214 -6.07 9.88 -6.97
CA VAL A 214 -7.18 9.67 -7.93
C VAL A 214 -6.71 9.91 -9.37
N ALA A 215 -5.93 10.97 -9.62
CA ALA A 215 -5.42 11.24 -10.95
C ALA A 215 -4.43 10.16 -11.46
N GLU A 216 -3.65 9.57 -10.56
CA GLU A 216 -2.77 8.44 -10.85
C GLU A 216 -3.58 7.17 -11.13
N TRP A 217 -4.57 6.86 -10.29
CA TRP A 217 -5.47 5.72 -10.49
C TRP A 217 -6.24 5.78 -11.82
N VAL A 218 -6.66 6.97 -12.26
CA VAL A 218 -7.28 7.15 -13.60
C VAL A 218 -6.35 6.66 -14.73
N GLY A 219 -5.03 6.71 -14.54
CA GLY A 219 -4.06 6.11 -15.46
C GLY A 219 -4.24 4.60 -15.59
N HIS A 220 -4.53 3.90 -14.49
CA HIS A 220 -4.83 2.46 -14.50
C HIS A 220 -6.17 2.16 -15.18
N VAL A 221 -7.17 3.02 -14.98
CA VAL A 221 -8.50 2.89 -15.61
C VAL A 221 -8.39 2.98 -17.13
N VAL A 222 -7.70 4.01 -17.67
CA VAL A 222 -7.62 4.20 -19.13
C VAL A 222 -6.76 3.14 -19.84
N ALA A 223 -5.90 2.45 -19.10
CA ALA A 223 -5.06 1.37 -19.60
C ALA A 223 -5.74 -0.01 -19.58
N ALA A 224 -6.94 -0.13 -19.01
CA ALA A 224 -7.75 -1.34 -19.11
C ALA A 224 -8.27 -1.55 -20.54
N SER A 225 -8.61 -2.79 -20.90
CA SER A 225 -9.09 -3.10 -22.26
C SER A 225 -10.48 -2.55 -22.55
N GLU A 226 -11.39 -2.66 -21.58
CA GLU A 226 -12.74 -2.08 -21.65
C GLU A 226 -13.05 -1.30 -20.38
N TRP A 227 -13.46 -0.04 -20.56
CA TRP A 227 -13.77 0.83 -19.45
C TRP A 227 -14.79 1.90 -19.85
N THR A 228 -15.61 2.32 -18.90
CA THR A 228 -16.48 3.51 -18.98
C THR A 228 -16.30 4.30 -17.69
N LEU A 229 -15.86 5.54 -17.81
CA LEU A 229 -15.65 6.47 -16.70
C LEU A 229 -16.72 7.55 -16.75
N ARG A 230 -17.51 7.65 -15.67
CA ARG A 230 -18.49 8.72 -15.44
C ARG A 230 -18.09 9.54 -14.23
N ALA A 231 -18.32 10.84 -14.28
CA ALA A 231 -18.02 11.75 -13.18
C ALA A 231 -19.11 12.80 -13.03
N ARG A 232 -19.38 13.18 -11.78
CA ARG A 232 -20.16 14.38 -11.44
C ARG A 232 -19.19 15.46 -10.98
N VAL A 233 -19.13 16.57 -11.69
CA VAL A 233 -18.10 17.61 -11.51
C VAL A 233 -18.73 18.92 -11.08
N GLU A 234 -18.19 19.50 -10.02
CA GLU A 234 -18.57 20.83 -9.55
C GLU A 234 -17.81 21.91 -10.31
N VAL A 235 -18.55 22.87 -10.84
CA VAL A 235 -17.98 24.02 -11.54
C VAL A 235 -18.62 25.29 -11.00
N GLU A 236 -17.78 26.24 -10.59
CA GLU A 236 -18.22 27.58 -10.20
C GLU A 236 -18.47 28.42 -11.45
N VAL A 237 -19.74 28.78 -11.68
CA VAL A 237 -20.18 29.63 -12.80
C VAL A 237 -20.80 30.89 -12.23
N ARG A 238 -20.14 32.04 -12.42
CA ARG A 238 -20.61 33.35 -11.91
C ARG A 238 -20.87 33.38 -10.39
N GLY A 239 -20.09 32.61 -9.63
CA GLY A 239 -20.21 32.51 -8.16
C GLY A 239 -21.23 31.47 -7.67
N GLU A 240 -21.94 30.78 -8.58
CA GLU A 240 -22.82 29.66 -8.24
C GLU A 240 -22.13 28.32 -8.55
N THR A 241 -22.14 27.39 -7.61
CA THR A 241 -21.69 26.01 -7.85
C THR A 241 -22.76 25.24 -8.62
N ARG A 242 -22.39 24.69 -9.77
CA ARG A 242 -23.25 23.84 -10.59
C ARG A 242 -22.61 22.48 -10.79
N LEU A 243 -23.46 21.45 -10.83
CA LEU A 243 -23.04 20.08 -11.09
C LEU A 243 -23.18 19.79 -12.59
N TYR A 244 -22.12 19.28 -13.20
CA TYR A 244 -22.11 18.80 -14.57
C TYR A 244 -21.75 17.31 -14.63
N GLU A 245 -22.18 16.67 -15.70
CA GLU A 245 -21.88 15.26 -15.98
C GLU A 245 -20.77 15.13 -17.03
N PHE A 246 -19.83 14.23 -16.75
CA PHE A 246 -18.80 13.81 -17.67
C PHE A 246 -18.89 12.31 -17.88
N ALA A 247 -18.71 11.88 -19.12
CA ALA A 247 -18.63 10.47 -19.49
C ALA A 247 -17.63 10.28 -20.64
N VAL A 248 -16.76 9.30 -20.50
CA VAL A 248 -15.85 8.82 -21.55
C VAL A 248 -15.67 7.31 -21.40
N ASP A 249 -15.42 6.64 -22.51
CA ASP A 249 -15.30 5.19 -22.60
C ASP A 249 -14.09 4.79 -23.47
N SER A 250 -13.84 3.48 -23.56
CA SER A 250 -12.73 2.90 -24.31
C SER A 250 -12.74 3.16 -25.82
N THR A 251 -13.84 3.70 -26.41
CA THR A 251 -13.83 4.12 -27.83
C THR A 251 -12.87 5.27 -28.09
N ARG A 252 -12.47 6.00 -27.04
CA ARG A 252 -11.47 7.08 -27.07
C ARG A 252 -10.13 6.67 -26.47
N SER A 253 -9.85 5.37 -26.38
CA SER A 253 -8.58 4.85 -25.83
C SER A 253 -7.35 5.33 -26.60
N ASP A 254 -7.48 5.65 -27.88
CA ASP A 254 -6.45 6.23 -28.75
C ASP A 254 -5.91 7.59 -28.24
N LEU A 255 -6.74 8.34 -27.51
CA LEU A 255 -6.39 9.62 -26.90
C LEU A 255 -5.55 9.49 -25.63
N PHE A 256 -5.45 8.29 -25.05
CA PHE A 256 -4.81 8.03 -23.77
C PHE A 256 -3.60 7.11 -23.93
N PRO A 257 -2.66 7.09 -22.96
CA PRO A 257 -1.53 6.17 -23.03
C PRO A 257 -1.98 4.73 -22.73
N LEU A 258 -1.42 3.76 -23.45
CA LEU A 258 -1.71 2.33 -23.27
C LEU A 258 -1.07 1.72 -22.02
N SER A 259 -0.06 2.39 -21.45
CA SER A 259 0.54 2.02 -20.17
C SER A 259 0.38 3.18 -19.19
N PRO A 260 -0.11 2.93 -17.96
CA PRO A 260 0.04 3.92 -16.91
C PRO A 260 1.54 4.11 -16.69
N TRP A 261 1.98 5.36 -16.60
CA TRP A 261 3.31 5.65 -16.09
C TRP A 261 3.22 5.55 -14.57
N SER A 262 3.73 4.46 -13.99
CA SER A 262 3.82 4.34 -12.53
C SER A 262 4.87 5.33 -12.03
N CYS A 263 4.43 6.36 -11.32
CA CYS A 263 5.29 7.17 -10.47
C CYS A 263 4.88 6.96 -9.02
N THR A 264 4.77 5.69 -8.61
CA THR A 264 4.90 5.34 -7.21
C THR A 264 6.38 5.07 -6.96
N PRO A 265 7.09 5.95 -6.21
CA PRO A 265 8.21 5.46 -5.43
C PRO A 265 7.66 4.30 -4.62
N ASP A 266 8.37 3.17 -4.68
CA ASP A 266 8.26 1.98 -3.83
C ASP A 266 7.29 2.17 -2.65
N ASP A 267 6.28 1.30 -2.55
CA ASP A 267 5.39 1.24 -1.38
C ASP A 267 6.15 0.63 -0.18
N ASP A 268 7.28 1.25 0.15
CA ASP A 268 8.21 1.00 1.24
C ASP A 268 7.47 0.76 2.55
N ARG A 269 6.31 1.40 2.74
CA ARG A 269 5.50 1.27 3.96
C ARG A 269 4.89 -0.12 4.10
N ARG A 270 4.33 -0.66 3.01
CA ARG A 270 3.71 -1.99 2.99
C ARG A 270 4.78 -3.08 3.06
N ALA A 271 5.87 -2.93 2.31
CA ALA A 271 7.02 -3.83 2.39
C ALA A 271 7.60 -3.89 3.82
N ARG A 272 7.94 -2.72 4.41
CA ARG A 272 8.44 -2.64 5.80
C ARG A 272 7.46 -3.18 6.84
N PHE A 273 6.15 -3.06 6.62
CA PHE A 273 5.15 -3.65 7.50
C PHE A 273 5.15 -5.17 7.39
N THR A 274 5.17 -5.70 6.17
CA THR A 274 5.21 -7.14 5.87
C THR A 274 6.41 -7.80 6.56
N ASP A 275 7.62 -7.26 6.35
CA ASP A 275 8.85 -7.80 6.96
C ASP A 275 8.77 -7.85 8.50
N ARG A 276 8.22 -6.80 9.10
CA ARG A 276 8.13 -6.67 10.56
C ARG A 276 7.05 -7.56 11.17
N ILE A 277 5.90 -7.69 10.51
CA ILE A 277 4.78 -8.48 11.05
C ILE A 277 5.02 -9.97 10.89
N GLU A 278 5.63 -10.42 9.78
CA GLU A 278 6.04 -11.82 9.62
C GLU A 278 7.04 -12.24 10.71
N SER A 279 7.98 -11.36 11.04
CA SER A 279 8.93 -11.60 12.14
C SER A 279 8.26 -11.69 13.51
N ARG A 280 7.14 -10.97 13.73
CA ARG A 280 6.42 -10.93 15.01
C ARG A 280 5.40 -12.06 15.16
N LEU A 281 4.90 -12.61 14.05
CA LEU A 281 3.83 -13.60 14.00
C LEU A 281 4.26 -14.84 13.17
N PRO A 282 5.28 -15.60 13.60
CA PRO A 282 5.76 -16.77 12.86
C PRO A 282 4.74 -17.91 12.76
N ARG A 283 3.67 -17.85 13.55
CA ARG A 283 2.56 -18.84 13.56
C ARG A 283 1.56 -18.61 12.44
N TRP A 284 1.56 -17.44 11.81
CA TRP A 284 0.63 -17.07 10.75
C TRP A 284 1.31 -17.08 9.39
N ARG A 285 0.63 -17.58 8.36
CA ARG A 285 1.06 -17.42 6.97
C ARG A 285 0.45 -16.13 6.43
N LEU A 286 1.30 -15.14 6.12
CA LEU A 286 0.86 -13.86 5.56
C LEU A 286 0.78 -13.91 4.03
N ARG A 287 -0.33 -13.41 3.49
CA ARG A 287 -0.45 -13.05 2.07
C ARG A 287 -0.57 -11.53 1.98
N PRO A 288 0.52 -10.81 1.64
CA PRO A 288 0.50 -9.36 1.57
C PRO A 288 -0.13 -8.87 0.27
N GLY A 289 -0.83 -7.74 0.35
CA GLY A 289 -1.30 -6.98 -0.81
C GLY A 289 -2.82 -7.05 -1.00
N PRO A 290 -3.41 -6.04 -1.65
CA PRO A 290 -4.85 -5.97 -1.73
C PRO A 290 -5.45 -7.13 -2.51
N THR A 291 -6.41 -7.82 -1.88
CA THR A 291 -7.07 -9.01 -2.42
C THR A 291 -8.58 -8.81 -2.39
N VAL A 292 -9.25 -9.21 -3.47
CA VAL A 292 -10.71 -9.13 -3.56
C VAL A 292 -11.33 -10.33 -2.83
N VAL A 293 -12.18 -10.05 -1.86
CA VAL A 293 -12.97 -11.04 -1.12
C VAL A 293 -14.44 -10.89 -1.51
N ARG A 294 -15.11 -12.03 -1.70
CA ARG A 294 -16.53 -12.10 -2.07
C ARG A 294 -17.28 -12.86 -1.00
N GLY A 295 -18.38 -12.27 -0.54
CA GLY A 295 -19.30 -12.92 0.38
C GLY A 295 -20.07 -14.06 -0.28
N VAL A 296 -20.60 -14.96 0.54
CA VAL A 296 -21.53 -16.00 0.08
C VAL A 296 -22.92 -15.37 0.06
N GLY A 297 -23.34 -14.85 -1.09
CA GLY A 297 -24.71 -14.39 -1.30
C GLY A 297 -25.66 -15.58 -1.53
N GLU A 298 -26.86 -15.55 -0.94
CA GLU A 298 -27.92 -16.48 -1.31
C GLU A 298 -28.29 -16.26 -2.79
N ALA A 299 -28.22 -17.32 -3.60
CA ALA A 299 -28.64 -17.25 -5.00
C ALA A 299 -30.15 -17.01 -5.08
N ARG A 300 -30.57 -15.84 -5.57
CA ARG A 300 -32.00 -15.53 -5.76
C ARG A 300 -32.44 -15.88 -7.18
N GLY A 301 -33.06 -17.04 -7.34
CA GLY A 301 -33.89 -17.40 -8.50
C GLY A 301 -33.19 -17.47 -9.87
N ASP A 302 -33.98 -17.82 -10.90
CA ASP A 302 -33.57 -18.22 -12.27
C ASP A 302 -32.75 -17.18 -13.08
N THR A 303 -32.35 -16.04 -12.50
CA THR A 303 -31.53 -15.02 -13.16
C THR A 303 -30.03 -15.11 -12.85
N GLY A 304 -29.60 -15.95 -11.89
CA GLY A 304 -28.18 -16.21 -11.64
C GLY A 304 -27.38 -14.99 -11.12
N GLU A 305 -28.05 -13.94 -10.65
CA GLU A 305 -27.41 -12.79 -9.99
C GLU A 305 -27.28 -13.10 -8.49
N SER A 306 -26.05 -13.34 -8.04
CA SER A 306 -25.74 -13.44 -6.61
C SER A 306 -25.59 -12.04 -6.02
N ASP A 307 -26.32 -11.77 -4.93
CA ASP A 307 -26.19 -10.57 -4.08
C ASP A 307 -24.90 -10.62 -3.22
N ALA A 308 -23.83 -11.20 -3.78
CA ALA A 308 -22.58 -11.43 -3.10
C ALA A 308 -21.83 -10.11 -2.96
N THR A 309 -21.79 -9.57 -1.74
CA THR A 309 -21.03 -8.35 -1.46
C THR A 309 -19.55 -8.57 -1.73
N THR A 310 -18.96 -7.67 -2.52
CA THR A 310 -17.54 -7.71 -2.87
C THR A 310 -16.79 -6.59 -2.16
N ALA A 311 -15.64 -6.93 -1.55
CA ALA A 311 -14.80 -5.97 -0.86
C ALA A 311 -13.31 -6.26 -1.11
N VAL A 312 -12.45 -5.28 -0.81
CA VAL A 312 -10.98 -5.43 -0.91
C VAL A 312 -10.37 -5.40 0.49
N VAL A 313 -9.64 -6.45 0.83
CA VAL A 313 -8.80 -6.55 2.04
C VAL A 313 -7.34 -6.28 1.66
N ASP A 314 -6.53 -5.78 2.59
CA ASP A 314 -5.15 -5.36 2.32
C ASP A 314 -4.10 -6.43 2.65
N PHE A 315 -4.40 -7.29 3.63
CA PHE A 315 -3.59 -8.44 4.02
C PHE A 315 -4.50 -9.58 4.49
N ILE A 316 -4.07 -10.80 4.23
CA ILE A 316 -4.74 -12.02 4.69
C ILE A 316 -3.75 -12.81 5.54
N PHE A 317 -4.14 -13.15 6.76
CA PHE A 317 -3.40 -14.01 7.67
C PHE A 317 -4.08 -15.37 7.72
N GLU A 318 -3.37 -16.42 7.36
CA GLU A 318 -3.89 -17.80 7.31
C GLU A 318 -3.25 -18.64 8.42
N ARG A 319 -4.07 -19.39 9.17
CA ARG A 319 -3.60 -20.41 10.11
C ARG A 319 -3.13 -21.65 9.35
N PRO A 320 -1.91 -22.16 9.58
CA PRO A 320 -1.31 -23.17 8.74
C PRO A 320 -2.00 -24.54 8.79
N TYR A 321 -2.58 -24.94 9.93
CA TYR A 321 -3.21 -26.26 10.08
C TYR A 321 -4.71 -26.21 9.81
N SER A 322 -5.42 -25.22 10.35
CA SER A 322 -6.87 -25.13 10.20
C SER A 322 -7.32 -24.40 8.92
N GLY A 323 -6.42 -23.71 8.22
CA GLY A 323 -6.73 -22.90 7.03
C GLY A 323 -7.68 -21.73 7.30
N ARG A 324 -7.88 -21.33 8.57
CA ARG A 324 -8.76 -20.21 8.93
C ARG A 324 -8.05 -18.90 8.60
N GLU A 325 -8.78 -17.97 7.99
CA GLU A 325 -8.26 -16.69 7.53
C GLU A 325 -8.71 -15.55 8.43
N CYS A 326 -7.80 -14.62 8.72
CA CYS A 326 -8.10 -13.32 9.33
C CYS A 326 -7.75 -12.22 8.33
N TYR A 327 -8.59 -11.20 8.25
CA TYR A 327 -8.42 -10.11 7.30
C TYR A 327 -7.97 -8.82 7.98
N LEU A 328 -7.04 -8.12 7.35
CA LEU A 328 -6.64 -6.78 7.74
C LEU A 328 -6.96 -5.82 6.59
N ALA A 329 -7.79 -4.82 6.88
CA ALA A 329 -8.10 -3.73 5.96
C ALA A 329 -7.43 -2.44 6.44
N VAL A 330 -6.67 -1.80 5.56
CA VAL A 330 -5.93 -0.57 5.87
C VAL A 330 -6.60 0.64 5.24
N PHE A 331 -6.94 1.62 6.07
CA PHE A 331 -7.61 2.85 5.68
C PHE A 331 -6.65 4.03 5.77
N ASP A 332 -5.92 4.27 4.68
CA ASP A 332 -4.96 5.37 4.63
C ASP A 332 -5.61 6.72 4.33
N CYS A 333 -6.43 6.85 3.28
CA CYS A 333 -7.32 8.00 3.09
C CYS A 333 -8.77 7.55 3.25
N TRP A 334 -9.54 8.28 4.06
CA TRP A 334 -10.91 7.88 4.38
C TRP A 334 -11.77 9.08 4.79
N THR A 335 -13.08 8.93 4.64
CA THR A 335 -14.12 9.77 5.27
C THR A 335 -14.97 8.88 6.19
N PRO A 336 -15.66 9.42 7.21
CA PRO A 336 -16.51 8.61 8.09
C PRO A 336 -17.53 7.77 7.33
N GLU A 337 -18.23 8.37 6.36
CA GLU A 337 -19.21 7.68 5.52
C GLU A 337 -18.58 6.52 4.71
N PHE A 338 -17.41 6.76 4.10
CA PHE A 338 -16.69 5.71 3.35
C PHE A 338 -16.21 4.59 4.27
N LEU A 339 -15.69 4.93 5.45
CA LEU A 339 -15.21 3.95 6.42
C LEU A 339 -16.37 3.06 6.89
N GLU A 340 -17.51 3.64 7.26
CA GLU A 340 -18.70 2.91 7.68
C GLU A 340 -19.22 1.97 6.57
N ASN A 341 -19.31 2.47 5.34
CA ASN A 341 -19.78 1.67 4.20
C ASN A 341 -18.81 0.52 3.88
N ARG A 342 -17.51 0.79 3.83
CA ARG A 342 -16.50 -0.22 3.50
C ARG A 342 -16.37 -1.27 4.60
N LEU A 343 -16.47 -0.93 5.88
CA LEU A 343 -16.50 -1.91 6.97
C LEU A 343 -17.74 -2.80 6.91
N THR A 344 -18.90 -2.22 6.62
CA THR A 344 -20.14 -2.99 6.44
C THR A 344 -19.99 -3.99 5.28
N ALA A 345 -19.47 -3.54 4.14
CA ALA A 345 -19.23 -4.40 2.98
C ALA A 345 -18.19 -5.49 3.28
N LEU A 346 -17.11 -5.15 3.99
CA LEU A 346 -16.09 -6.10 4.43
C LEU A 346 -16.66 -7.18 5.32
N ARG A 347 -17.54 -6.85 6.27
CA ARG A 347 -18.17 -7.86 7.11
C ARG A 347 -19.02 -8.82 6.30
N SER A 348 -19.88 -8.28 5.45
CA SER A 348 -20.74 -9.09 4.58
C SER A 348 -19.91 -10.00 3.67
N ALA A 349 -18.75 -9.53 3.21
CA ALA A 349 -17.83 -10.34 2.40
C ALA A 349 -17.02 -11.37 3.24
N ALA A 350 -16.66 -11.02 4.48
CA ALA A 350 -15.84 -11.87 5.34
C ALA A 350 -16.62 -13.06 5.91
N GLY A 351 -17.92 -12.92 6.14
CA GLY A 351 -18.74 -13.98 6.75
C GLY A 351 -18.35 -14.16 8.21
N ASP A 352 -17.88 -15.35 8.60
CA ASP A 352 -17.45 -15.68 9.96
C ASP A 352 -15.96 -15.39 10.22
N ARG A 353 -15.19 -14.99 9.20
CA ARG A 353 -13.77 -14.66 9.33
C ARG A 353 -13.59 -13.33 10.06
N PRO A 354 -12.66 -13.24 11.04
CA PRO A 354 -12.41 -12.00 11.77
C PRO A 354 -11.74 -10.94 10.87
N VAL A 355 -12.10 -9.68 11.12
CA VAL A 355 -11.65 -8.51 10.37
C VAL A 355 -11.07 -7.46 11.32
N VAL A 356 -9.81 -7.11 11.10
CA VAL A 356 -9.10 -6.00 11.73
C VAL A 356 -9.09 -4.80 10.79
N ALA A 357 -9.53 -3.65 11.26
CA ALA A 357 -9.46 -2.39 10.53
C ALA A 357 -8.36 -1.49 11.09
N ALA A 358 -7.30 -1.25 10.31
CA ALA A 358 -6.26 -0.29 10.66
C ALA A 358 -6.57 1.08 10.03
N VAL A 359 -6.84 2.11 10.82
CA VAL A 359 -7.31 3.43 10.35
C VAL A 359 -6.29 4.52 10.62
N ASN A 360 -5.92 5.28 9.58
CA ASN A 360 -4.97 6.38 9.71
C ASN A 360 -5.61 7.63 10.32
N GLU A 361 -5.27 7.97 11.56
CA GLU A 361 -5.82 9.10 12.32
C GLU A 361 -5.59 10.45 11.62
N ARG A 362 -4.42 10.62 11.00
CA ARG A 362 -3.98 11.92 10.47
C ARG A 362 -4.55 12.22 9.10
N ARG A 363 -4.96 11.19 8.36
CA ARG A 363 -5.36 11.27 6.94
C ARG A 363 -6.88 11.18 6.72
N CYS A 364 -7.68 11.46 7.74
CA CYS A 364 -9.10 11.72 7.57
C CYS A 364 -9.32 12.92 6.63
N CYS A 365 -10.07 12.66 5.56
CA CYS A 365 -10.32 13.55 4.44
C CYS A 365 -11.61 14.38 4.59
N ALA A 366 -12.37 14.19 5.68
CA ALA A 366 -13.62 14.91 5.90
C ALA A 366 -13.38 16.38 6.30
N SER A 367 -14.24 17.28 5.82
CA SER A 367 -14.20 18.71 6.15
C SER A 367 -14.87 19.02 7.49
N GLY A 368 -14.27 19.92 8.27
CA GLY A 368 -14.92 20.52 9.44
C GLY A 368 -15.07 19.60 10.65
N ILE A 369 -14.36 18.46 10.69
CA ILE A 369 -14.40 17.56 11.83
C ILE A 369 -13.11 17.69 12.64
N ASP A 370 -13.26 17.85 13.96
CA ASP A 370 -12.17 17.77 14.91
C ASP A 370 -11.66 16.32 14.97
N LYS A 371 -10.41 16.10 14.58
CA LYS A 371 -9.82 14.76 14.44
C LYS A 371 -9.71 14.05 15.78
N GLU A 372 -9.56 14.78 16.89
CA GLU A 372 -9.48 14.19 18.24
C GLU A 372 -10.87 13.73 18.70
N ALA A 373 -11.90 14.56 18.53
CA ALA A 373 -13.28 14.19 18.83
C ALA A 373 -13.80 13.06 17.93
N LEU A 374 -13.29 12.96 16.70
CA LEU A 374 -13.65 11.91 15.75
C LEU A 374 -13.07 10.56 16.18
N ARG A 375 -11.86 10.51 16.75
CA ARG A 375 -11.30 9.27 17.32
C ARG A 375 -12.22 8.73 18.41
N ASP A 376 -12.57 9.56 19.38
CA ASP A 376 -13.34 9.12 20.54
C ASP A 376 -14.81 8.88 20.17
N GLY A 377 -15.39 9.68 19.28
CA GLY A 377 -16.79 9.59 18.84
C GLY A 377 -17.06 8.52 17.78
N LEU A 378 -16.16 8.30 16.82
CA LEU A 378 -16.30 7.26 15.80
C LEU A 378 -15.90 5.89 16.32
N ALA A 379 -14.87 5.80 17.17
CA ALA A 379 -14.63 4.56 17.92
C ALA A 379 -15.86 4.25 18.79
N SER A 380 -16.41 5.24 19.51
CA SER A 380 -17.63 5.03 20.29
C SER A 380 -18.84 4.66 19.41
N LYS A 381 -19.01 5.21 18.20
CA LYS A 381 -20.11 4.82 17.29
C LYS A 381 -19.90 3.46 16.62
N LEU A 382 -18.69 3.15 16.16
CA LEU A 382 -18.39 1.83 15.60
C LEU A 382 -18.53 0.76 16.69
N VAL A 383 -18.04 1.03 17.90
CA VAL A 383 -18.15 0.12 19.06
C VAL A 383 -19.59 0.08 19.62
N ALA A 384 -20.34 1.19 19.65
CA ALA A 384 -21.69 1.24 20.24
C ALA A 384 -22.85 0.97 19.27
N GLU A 385 -22.73 1.33 17.98
CA GLU A 385 -23.78 1.06 16.98
C GLU A 385 -23.51 -0.26 16.23
N ARG A 386 -22.27 -0.76 16.16
CA ARG A 386 -21.88 -1.90 15.29
C ARG A 386 -20.66 -2.69 15.77
N ALA A 387 -20.75 -3.31 16.96
CA ALA A 387 -19.89 -4.45 17.35
C ALA A 387 -20.03 -5.69 16.42
N THR A 388 -20.41 -5.49 15.15
CA THR A 388 -20.77 -6.52 14.18
C THR A 388 -20.08 -6.36 12.83
N ALA A 389 -19.40 -5.24 12.50
CA ALA A 389 -18.84 -5.02 11.15
C ALA A 389 -17.31 -5.24 11.04
N ALA A 390 -16.56 -4.92 12.08
CA ALA A 390 -15.17 -5.33 12.23
C ALA A 390 -14.95 -5.77 13.67
N ASP A 391 -14.17 -6.82 13.85
CA ASP A 391 -13.94 -7.43 15.16
C ASP A 391 -12.94 -6.59 15.98
N ALA A 392 -12.03 -5.87 15.31
CA ALA A 392 -11.12 -4.91 15.94
C ALA A 392 -10.84 -3.67 15.08
N VAL A 393 -10.63 -2.51 15.72
CA VAL A 393 -10.25 -1.25 15.04
C VAL A 393 -9.00 -0.67 15.69
N VAL A 394 -7.92 -0.55 14.90
CA VAL A 394 -6.61 -0.05 15.33
C VAL A 394 -6.32 1.29 14.69
N TRP A 395 -6.05 2.31 15.50
CA TRP A 395 -5.71 3.64 15.02
C TRP A 395 -4.19 3.82 14.88
N PHE A 396 -3.74 4.48 13.81
CA PHE A 396 -2.32 4.79 13.63
C PHE A 396 -2.07 6.17 13.00
N PRO A 397 -0.96 6.86 13.34
CA PRO A 397 -0.71 8.20 12.82
C PRO A 397 0.12 8.24 11.52
N ASN A 398 1.15 7.41 11.38
CA ASN A 398 2.17 7.57 10.31
C ASN A 398 2.54 6.26 9.62
N ALA A 399 2.98 5.26 10.38
CA ALA A 399 3.36 3.94 9.92
C ALA A 399 2.32 2.92 10.37
N PHE A 400 2.20 1.81 9.62
CA PHE A 400 1.25 0.76 9.96
C PHE A 400 1.55 0.17 11.36
N PRO A 401 0.51 -0.08 12.18
CA PRO A 401 0.68 -0.36 13.60
C PRO A 401 0.94 -1.86 13.84
N VAL A 402 2.20 -2.29 13.64
CA VAL A 402 2.60 -3.70 13.77
C VAL A 402 2.23 -4.29 15.13
N GLU A 403 2.58 -3.62 16.23
CA GLU A 403 2.36 -4.17 17.58
C GLU A 403 0.88 -4.28 17.95
N ALA A 404 0.07 -3.29 17.57
CA ALA A 404 -1.35 -3.33 17.87
C ALA A 404 -2.06 -4.39 17.03
N VAL A 405 -1.74 -4.50 15.73
CA VAL A 405 -2.29 -5.59 14.90
C VAL A 405 -1.84 -6.96 15.41
N ALA A 406 -0.59 -7.10 15.85
CA ALA A 406 -0.10 -8.35 16.42
C ALA A 406 -0.82 -8.71 17.73
N ALA A 407 -1.13 -7.73 18.58
CA ALA A 407 -1.90 -7.95 19.80
C ALA A 407 -3.31 -8.48 19.50
N GLU A 408 -4.03 -7.88 18.53
CA GLU A 408 -5.36 -8.36 18.11
C GLU A 408 -5.29 -9.78 17.51
N LEU A 409 -4.30 -10.06 16.68
CA LEU A 409 -4.11 -11.41 16.09
C LEU A 409 -3.72 -12.45 17.15
N ASP A 410 -2.94 -12.07 18.16
CA ASP A 410 -2.61 -12.92 19.31
C ASP A 410 -3.86 -13.20 20.17
N GLU A 411 -4.83 -12.28 20.26
CA GLU A 411 -6.12 -12.47 20.93
C GLU A 411 -7.03 -13.42 20.14
N PHE A 412 -7.20 -13.19 18.84
CA PHE A 412 -7.97 -14.12 17.98
C PHE A 412 -7.39 -15.53 17.99
N GLU A 413 -6.05 -15.67 18.01
CA GLU A 413 -5.42 -16.99 18.09
C GLU A 413 -5.79 -17.70 19.41
N GLN A 414 -5.87 -16.97 20.54
CA GLN A 414 -6.30 -17.57 21.81
C GLN A 414 -7.76 -18.02 21.78
N GLU A 415 -8.64 -17.26 21.13
CA GLU A 415 -10.03 -17.64 20.94
C GLU A 415 -10.16 -18.88 20.05
N PHE A 416 -9.41 -18.93 18.94
CA PHE A 416 -9.40 -20.10 18.05
C PHE A 416 -8.85 -21.34 18.75
N VAL A 417 -7.74 -21.22 19.49
CA VAL A 417 -7.20 -22.34 20.29
C VAL A 417 -8.21 -22.82 21.33
N ARG A 418 -8.98 -21.91 21.94
CA ARG A 418 -10.03 -22.28 22.89
C ARG A 418 -11.16 -23.06 22.20
N ALA A 419 -11.63 -22.60 21.05
CA ALA A 419 -12.66 -23.27 20.27
C ALA A 419 -12.19 -24.65 19.76
N ASP A 420 -10.94 -24.72 19.28
CA ASP A 420 -10.33 -25.97 18.82
C ASP A 420 -10.18 -26.97 19.98
N ARG A 421 -9.87 -26.49 21.19
CA ARG A 421 -9.84 -27.32 22.40
C ARG A 421 -11.22 -27.82 22.82
N GLU A 422 -12.26 -27.00 22.72
CA GLU A 422 -13.65 -27.44 22.95
C GLU A 422 -14.07 -28.53 21.95
N TYR A 423 -13.63 -28.42 20.70
CA TYR A 423 -13.82 -29.46 19.69
C TYR A 423 -13.06 -30.76 20.01
N LEU A 424 -11.88 -30.67 20.64
CA LEU A 424 -11.09 -31.82 21.09
C LEU A 424 -11.56 -32.43 22.40
N PHE A 425 -12.39 -31.75 23.19
CA PHE A 425 -12.87 -32.23 24.50
C PHE A 425 -13.41 -33.68 24.51
N PRO A 426 -14.23 -34.15 23.53
CA PRO A 426 -14.71 -35.54 23.50
C PRO A 426 -13.65 -36.56 23.04
N VAL A 427 -12.47 -36.12 22.61
CA VAL A 427 -11.41 -36.99 22.10
C VAL A 427 -10.50 -37.44 23.23
N ASP A 428 -10.48 -38.75 23.46
CA ASP A 428 -9.54 -39.40 24.38
C ASP A 428 -8.20 -39.63 23.67
N LEU A 429 -7.16 -38.92 24.11
CA LEU A 429 -5.80 -39.05 23.57
C LEU A 429 -5.10 -40.32 24.06
N ASP A 430 -5.47 -40.86 25.23
CA ASP A 430 -4.85 -42.08 25.78
C ASP A 430 -5.40 -43.37 25.17
N ALA A 431 -6.52 -43.29 24.46
CA ALA A 431 -7.08 -44.42 23.72
C ALA A 431 -6.20 -44.85 22.52
N GLN A 432 -5.17 -44.06 22.17
CA GLN A 432 -4.29 -44.35 21.03
C GLN A 432 -3.27 -45.44 21.38
N SER A 433 -2.99 -46.32 20.41
CA SER A 433 -2.07 -47.45 20.60
C SER A 433 -0.60 -47.03 20.70
N ASP A 434 -0.25 -45.99 19.95
CA ASP A 434 1.11 -45.55 19.69
C ASP A 434 1.33 -44.10 20.14
N ALA A 435 2.59 -43.67 20.21
CA ALA A 435 2.95 -42.28 20.45
C ALA A 435 2.39 -41.37 19.34
N LEU A 436 1.86 -40.22 19.71
CA LEU A 436 1.22 -39.28 18.80
C LEU A 436 2.14 -38.10 18.50
N GLU A 437 2.54 -37.95 17.25
CA GLU A 437 3.13 -36.70 16.79
C GLU A 437 2.04 -35.62 16.76
N VAL A 438 2.21 -34.58 17.60
CA VAL A 438 1.19 -33.56 17.83
C VAL A 438 0.85 -32.80 16.55
N ASP A 439 1.85 -32.46 15.74
CA ASP A 439 1.65 -31.67 14.53
C ASP A 439 0.90 -32.49 13.45
N ALA A 440 1.21 -33.79 13.34
CA ALA A 440 0.50 -34.70 12.43
C ALA A 440 -0.97 -34.91 12.87
N PHE A 441 -1.20 -35.08 14.17
CA PHE A 441 -2.54 -35.21 14.72
C PHE A 441 -3.35 -33.91 14.56
N ALA A 442 -2.72 -32.76 14.80
CA ALA A 442 -3.32 -31.45 14.63
C ALA A 442 -3.75 -31.22 13.17
N TYR A 443 -2.89 -31.61 12.21
CA TYR A 443 -3.19 -31.54 10.79
C TYR A 443 -4.40 -32.41 10.39
N ASP A 444 -4.46 -33.67 10.84
CA ASP A 444 -5.59 -34.58 10.55
C ASP A 444 -6.93 -34.02 11.06
N ARG A 445 -6.91 -33.40 12.25
CA ARG A 445 -8.11 -32.83 12.87
C ARG A 445 -8.39 -31.38 12.49
N GLN A 446 -7.56 -30.78 11.64
CA GLN A 446 -7.65 -29.37 11.23
C GLN A 446 -7.69 -28.39 12.42
N VAL A 447 -6.92 -28.68 13.46
CA VAL A 447 -6.76 -27.86 14.68
C VAL A 447 -5.30 -27.42 14.80
N GLU A 448 -5.01 -26.41 15.63
CA GLU A 448 -3.61 -26.02 15.86
C GLU A 448 -2.92 -26.91 16.91
N PRO A 449 -1.60 -27.16 16.76
CA PRO A 449 -0.81 -27.95 17.71
C PRO A 449 -0.92 -27.47 19.15
N GLU A 450 -1.01 -26.15 19.37
CA GLU A 450 -1.17 -25.56 20.71
C GLU A 450 -2.46 -26.01 21.40
N ALA A 451 -3.56 -26.18 20.64
CA ALA A 451 -4.82 -26.67 21.20
C ALA A 451 -4.70 -28.13 21.66
N VAL A 452 -4.01 -28.96 20.87
CA VAL A 452 -3.72 -30.37 21.20
C VAL A 452 -2.83 -30.45 22.45
N ARG A 453 -1.77 -29.65 22.52
CA ARG A 453 -0.87 -29.61 23.70
C ARG A 453 -1.60 -29.21 24.97
N ARG A 454 -2.48 -28.21 24.90
CA ARG A 454 -3.29 -27.79 26.06
C ARG A 454 -4.28 -28.88 26.47
N HIS A 455 -4.96 -29.50 25.52
CA HIS A 455 -5.88 -30.62 25.78
C HIS A 455 -5.15 -31.82 26.43
N ALA A 456 -3.94 -32.13 25.97
CA ALA A 456 -3.07 -33.15 26.56
C ALA A 456 -2.67 -32.84 28.01
N LEU A 457 -2.40 -31.56 28.33
CA LEU A 457 -2.07 -31.14 29.69
C LEU A 457 -3.28 -31.19 30.64
N ASP A 458 -4.48 -30.88 30.15
CA ASP A 458 -5.71 -30.90 30.97
C ASP A 458 -6.17 -32.31 31.32
N THR A 459 -5.97 -33.26 30.41
CA THR A 459 -6.28 -34.67 30.65
C THR A 459 -5.34 -35.26 31.69
N GLY A 460 -4.07 -34.84 31.71
CA GLY A 460 -3.13 -35.08 32.81
C GLY A 460 -2.65 -36.53 32.98
N TYR A 461 -2.97 -37.41 32.02
CA TYR A 461 -2.61 -38.82 32.06
C TYR A 461 -1.29 -39.09 31.33
N GLY A 462 -1.10 -38.62 30.09
CA GLY A 462 0.11 -38.86 29.30
C GLY A 462 1.25 -37.84 29.46
N VAL A 463 2.38 -38.10 28.79
CA VAL A 463 3.60 -37.27 28.81
C VAL A 463 3.79 -36.57 27.46
N LEU A 464 3.94 -35.25 27.48
CA LEU A 464 4.26 -34.45 26.29
C LEU A 464 5.76 -34.12 26.26
N SER A 465 6.45 -34.47 25.17
CA SER A 465 7.87 -34.18 25.00
C SER A 465 8.24 -33.97 23.53
N ASN A 466 9.01 -32.91 23.24
CA ASN A 466 9.49 -32.59 21.88
C ASN A 466 8.44 -32.62 20.75
N GLY A 467 7.18 -32.29 21.04
CA GLY A 467 6.10 -32.32 20.05
C GLY A 467 5.45 -33.70 19.86
N THR A 468 5.81 -34.69 20.68
CA THR A 468 5.19 -36.02 20.76
C THR A 468 4.40 -36.13 22.05
N TYR A 469 3.18 -36.64 21.98
CA TYR A 469 2.38 -37.04 23.14
C TYR A 469 2.46 -38.55 23.32
N LEU A 470 2.87 -38.97 24.51
CA LEU A 470 3.01 -40.36 24.92
C LEU A 470 1.83 -40.73 25.85
N PRO A 471 0.91 -41.60 25.43
CA PRO A 471 -0.16 -42.11 26.28
C PRO A 471 0.37 -42.73 27.59
N GLU A 472 -0.37 -42.65 28.68
CA GLU A 472 0.09 -43.10 30.01
C GLU A 472 0.47 -44.58 30.05
N ARG A 473 -0.15 -45.40 29.21
CA ARG A 473 0.21 -46.82 29.04
C ARG A 473 1.67 -46.97 28.60
N LEU A 474 2.07 -46.24 27.55
CA LEU A 474 3.42 -46.27 27.02
C LEU A 474 4.40 -45.55 27.96
N ALA A 475 3.96 -44.47 28.62
CA ALA A 475 4.76 -43.80 29.64
C ALA A 475 5.09 -44.73 30.81
N SER A 476 4.14 -45.58 31.22
CA SER A 476 4.34 -46.60 32.27
C SER A 476 5.29 -47.72 31.84
N GLU A 477 5.19 -48.16 30.58
CA GLU A 477 6.13 -49.12 29.98
C GLU A 477 7.56 -48.54 29.99
N LEU A 478 7.70 -47.29 29.51
CA LEU A 478 8.97 -46.58 29.48
C LEU A 478 9.57 -46.37 30.90
N ARG A 479 8.76 -46.02 31.91
CA ARG A 479 9.21 -45.96 33.32
C ARG A 479 9.79 -47.30 33.78
N THR A 480 9.13 -48.40 33.42
CA THR A 480 9.58 -49.75 33.79
C THR A 480 10.89 -50.11 33.10
N GLU A 481 11.05 -49.74 31.83
CA GLU A 481 12.30 -49.96 31.09
C GLU A 481 13.46 -49.13 31.64
N ILE A 482 13.21 -47.88 32.03
CA ILE A 482 14.21 -47.00 32.66
C ILE A 482 14.62 -47.52 34.04
N ASP A 483 13.67 -48.00 34.85
CA ASP A 483 13.93 -48.57 36.17
C ASP A 483 14.70 -49.91 36.08
N ALA A 484 14.60 -50.63 34.95
CA ALA A 484 15.31 -51.88 34.71
C ALA A 484 16.78 -51.71 34.25
N LEU A 485 17.24 -50.49 33.97
CA LEU A 485 18.62 -50.24 33.54
C LEU A 485 19.64 -50.41 34.68
N ASP A 486 20.69 -51.19 34.42
CA ASP A 486 21.83 -51.39 35.35
C ASP A 486 22.54 -50.07 35.73
N ARG A 487 22.49 -49.07 34.85
CA ARG A 487 23.04 -47.72 35.06
C ARG A 487 22.09 -46.68 34.50
N GLN A 488 21.42 -45.95 35.39
CA GLN A 488 20.55 -44.83 35.07
C GLN A 488 21.36 -43.57 34.74
N THR A 489 22.10 -43.61 33.63
CA THR A 489 22.82 -42.45 33.07
C THR A 489 22.05 -41.88 31.89
N VAL A 490 22.15 -40.58 31.64
CA VAL A 490 21.43 -39.92 30.53
C VAL A 490 21.77 -40.58 29.18
N ASP A 491 23.01 -41.02 28.98
CA ASP A 491 23.43 -41.71 27.76
C ASP A 491 22.83 -43.11 27.59
N ALA A 492 22.54 -43.81 28.70
CA ALA A 492 21.86 -45.11 28.66
C ALA A 492 20.35 -44.98 28.44
N VAL A 493 19.76 -43.87 28.88
CA VAL A 493 18.32 -43.59 28.77
C VAL A 493 17.94 -42.98 27.42
N ARG A 494 18.83 -42.18 26.81
CA ARG A 494 18.59 -41.51 25.51
C ARG A 494 18.14 -42.46 24.38
N PRO A 495 18.71 -43.67 24.20
CA PRO A 495 18.26 -44.60 23.16
C PRO A 495 16.84 -45.13 23.41
N LEU A 496 16.44 -45.33 24.68
CA LEU A 496 15.08 -45.74 25.05
C LEU A 496 14.09 -44.60 24.81
N LEU A 497 14.44 -43.38 25.17
CA LEU A 497 13.60 -42.21 24.85
C LEU A 497 13.41 -42.07 23.33
N GLY A 498 14.48 -42.29 22.56
CA GLY A 498 14.44 -42.26 21.10
C GLY A 498 13.57 -43.35 20.46
N SER A 499 13.34 -44.51 21.11
CA SER A 499 12.42 -45.53 20.55
C SER A 499 10.94 -45.17 20.70
N TYR A 500 10.62 -44.20 21.55
CA TYR A 500 9.28 -43.66 21.73
C TYR A 500 9.13 -42.24 21.15
N ASP A 501 10.10 -41.78 20.35
CA ASP A 501 10.17 -40.42 19.77
C ASP A 501 9.99 -39.29 20.81
N VAL A 502 10.49 -39.51 22.02
CA VAL A 502 10.49 -38.51 23.11
C VAL A 502 11.91 -38.06 23.44
N GLY A 503 12.04 -36.82 23.92
CA GLY A 503 13.31 -36.23 24.31
C GLY A 503 13.65 -36.41 25.79
N THR A 504 14.82 -35.89 26.18
CA THR A 504 15.29 -35.88 27.58
C THR A 504 14.44 -34.99 28.48
N ASP A 505 13.66 -34.07 27.91
CA ASP A 505 12.64 -33.25 28.57
C ASP A 505 11.48 -34.10 29.13
N ALA A 506 11.19 -35.26 28.52
CA ALA A 506 10.18 -36.20 29.02
C ALA A 506 10.49 -36.71 30.44
N LEU A 507 11.78 -36.80 30.81
CA LEU A 507 12.21 -37.39 32.08
C LEU A 507 11.61 -36.66 33.29
N ALA A 508 11.52 -35.33 33.24
CA ALA A 508 10.91 -34.55 34.30
C ALA A 508 9.42 -34.86 34.45
N ALA A 509 8.69 -34.95 33.33
CA ALA A 509 7.26 -35.29 33.32
C ALA A 509 7.01 -36.77 33.70
N LEU A 510 7.97 -37.66 33.46
CA LEU A 510 7.95 -39.05 33.90
C LEU A 510 8.28 -39.23 35.40
N GLY A 511 8.70 -38.15 36.08
CA GLY A 511 9.05 -38.15 37.51
C GLY A 511 10.52 -38.47 37.80
N TYR A 512 11.43 -38.17 36.88
CA TYR A 512 12.88 -38.34 37.04
C TYR A 512 13.61 -37.00 37.07
N VAL A 513 14.61 -36.88 37.95
CA VAL A 513 15.52 -35.73 38.06
C VAL A 513 16.87 -36.10 37.47
N VAL A 514 17.41 -35.19 36.65
CA VAL A 514 18.77 -35.31 36.12
C VAL A 514 19.72 -34.56 37.06
N GLU A 515 20.59 -35.28 37.76
CA GLU A 515 21.66 -34.69 38.58
C GLU A 515 22.93 -34.54 37.73
N GLU A 516 23.38 -33.30 37.53
CA GLU A 516 24.64 -33.03 36.83
C GLU A 516 25.85 -33.16 37.76
N ALA A 517 26.75 -34.11 37.47
CA ALA A 517 28.09 -34.16 38.05
C ALA A 517 29.19 -33.70 37.05
N THR A 518 28.95 -33.79 35.73
CA THR A 518 29.77 -33.30 34.58
C THR A 518 29.12 -33.76 33.26
N ALA A 519 29.48 -33.19 32.10
CA ALA A 519 28.90 -33.51 30.78
C ALA A 519 28.92 -35.02 30.39
N GLU A 520 29.77 -35.83 31.02
CA GLU A 520 29.89 -37.28 30.80
C GLU A 520 29.31 -38.14 31.96
N ARG A 521 28.70 -37.53 32.98
CA ARG A 521 28.24 -38.20 34.21
C ARG A 521 26.89 -37.68 34.74
N ALA A 522 25.98 -37.31 33.85
CA ALA A 522 24.62 -37.00 34.27
C ALA A 522 23.88 -38.30 34.65
N THR A 523 23.48 -38.43 35.91
CA THR A 523 22.69 -39.56 36.42
C THR A 523 21.22 -39.18 36.53
N VAL A 524 20.34 -40.11 36.18
CA VAL A 524 18.89 -39.96 36.26
C VAL A 524 18.42 -40.66 37.52
N ARG A 525 17.69 -39.96 38.40
CA ARG A 525 17.09 -40.54 39.62
C ARG A 525 15.59 -40.32 39.63
N ARG A 526 14.84 -41.31 40.09
CA ARG A 526 13.40 -41.18 40.30
C ARG A 526 13.13 -40.23 41.47
N GLN A 527 12.25 -39.26 41.26
CA GLN A 527 11.82 -38.33 42.30
C GLN A 527 10.84 -39.09 43.22
N GLU A 528 11.21 -39.29 44.48
CA GLU A 528 10.29 -39.84 45.48
C GLU A 528 9.21 -38.80 45.76
N ALA A 529 7.94 -39.21 45.68
CA ALA A 529 6.79 -38.35 45.98
C ALA A 529 6.65 -38.21 47.51
N ASP A 530 6.67 -36.98 48.01
CA ASP A 530 6.22 -36.63 49.38
C ASP A 530 4.68 -36.63 49.47
#